data_AF-A0A7Y9RY16-F1
#
_entry.id   AF-A0A7Y9RY16-F1
#
_cell.length_a   1.000
_cell.length_b   1.000
_cell.length_c   1.000
_cell.angle_alpha   90.00
_cell.angle_beta   90.00
_cell.angle_gamma   90.00
#
_symmetry.space_group_name_H-M   'P 1'
#
loop_
_entity.id
_entity.type
_entity.pdbx_description
1 polymer ?
#
loop_
_entity_poly.entity_id
_entity_poly.type
_entity_poly.pdbx_seq_one_letter_code
_entity_poly.pdbx_strand_id
1 'polypeptide(L)'
;MTMNEYNATVAREVLTAIADLEAGTCTLAEVQAVLQGAIPRFENDGSGIASAVRLAEADLEEIQFTTLLDEQVPAAIFRLDELRASIEGSADV
;
A
#
# COMPACT_ATOMS: atom_id res chain seq x y z
N MET A 1 4.70 -2.09 18.34
CA MET A 1 3.34 -2.01 18.91
C MET A 1 2.46 -2.74 17.93
N THR A 2 1.78 -3.81 18.36
CA THR A 2 1.09 -4.73 17.45
C THR A 2 -0.23 -4.14 16.96
N MET A 3 -0.51 -4.29 15.66
CA MET A 3 -1.73 -3.83 15.02
C MET A 3 -2.97 -4.52 15.59
N ASN A 4 -4.09 -3.79 15.74
CA ASN A 4 -5.34 -4.37 16.23
C ASN A 4 -6.03 -5.26 15.16
N GLU A 5 -6.97 -6.13 15.55
CA GLU A 5 -7.61 -7.10 14.63
C GLU A 5 -8.39 -6.44 13.48
N TYR A 6 -9.02 -5.29 13.73
CA TYR A 6 -9.72 -4.53 12.69
C TYR A 6 -8.74 -4.02 11.64
N ASN A 7 -7.63 -3.44 12.07
CA ASN A 7 -6.58 -2.93 11.20
C ASN A 7 -5.78 -4.04 10.52
N ALA A 8 -5.69 -5.23 11.13
CA ALA A 8 -5.16 -6.41 10.46
C ALA A 8 -5.98 -6.80 9.23
N THR A 9 -7.30 -6.57 9.25
CA THR A 9 -8.14 -6.78 8.07
C THR A 9 -7.86 -5.75 6.99
N VAL A 10 -7.73 -4.48 7.36
CA VAL A 10 -7.35 -3.39 6.43
C VAL A 10 -5.97 -3.65 5.81
N ALA A 11 -5.00 -4.12 6.61
CA ALA A 11 -3.69 -4.47 6.11
C ALA A 11 -3.74 -5.62 5.09
N ARG A 12 -4.58 -6.65 5.31
CA ARG A 12 -4.81 -7.71 4.32
C ARG A 12 -5.44 -7.18 3.04
N GLU A 13 -6.38 -6.23 3.12
CA GLU A 13 -6.95 -5.58 1.94
C GLU A 13 -5.85 -4.87 1.12
N VAL A 14 -4.96 -4.14 1.79
CA VAL A 14 -3.81 -3.48 1.15
C VAL A 14 -2.88 -4.51 0.50
N LEU A 15 -2.48 -5.56 1.22
CA LEU A 15 -1.61 -6.61 0.68
C LEU A 15 -2.24 -7.34 -0.51
N THR A 16 -3.55 -7.54 -0.49
CA THR A 16 -4.29 -8.17 -1.59
C THR A 16 -4.28 -7.28 -2.83
N ALA A 17 -4.50 -5.96 -2.67
CA ALA A 17 -4.45 -5.02 -3.78
C ALA A 17 -3.05 -4.97 -4.42
N ILE A 18 -1.97 -5.06 -3.63
CA ILE A 18 -0.60 -5.14 -4.15
C ILE A 18 -0.41 -6.43 -4.97
N ALA A 19 -0.85 -7.57 -4.44
CA ALA A 19 -0.75 -8.86 -5.13
C ALA A 19 -1.58 -8.89 -6.43
N ASP A 20 -2.75 -8.26 -6.43
CA ASP A 20 -3.61 -8.13 -7.62
C ASP A 20 -2.96 -7.24 -8.70
N LEU A 21 -2.22 -6.20 -8.32
CA LEU A 21 -1.47 -5.38 -9.27
C LEU A 21 -0.33 -6.18 -9.91
N GLU A 22 0.41 -6.96 -9.12
CA GLU A 22 1.46 -7.86 -9.61
C GLU A 22 0.91 -8.93 -10.55
N ALA A 23 -0.29 -9.45 -10.26
CA ALA A 23 -0.99 -10.41 -11.11
C ALA A 23 -1.65 -9.78 -12.35
N GLY A 24 -1.69 -8.44 -12.43
CA GLY A 24 -2.38 -7.71 -13.49
C GLY A 24 -3.91 -7.84 -13.44
N THR A 25 -4.47 -8.18 -12.27
CA THR A 25 -5.91 -8.32 -12.02
C THR A 25 -6.55 -7.02 -11.53
N CYS A 26 -5.75 -6.03 -11.11
CA CYS A 26 -6.19 -4.68 -10.83
C CYS A 26 -5.24 -3.63 -11.43
N THR A 27 -5.67 -2.38 -11.42
CA THR A 27 -4.97 -1.22 -11.95
C THR A 27 -4.29 -0.41 -10.86
N LEU A 28 -3.33 0.43 -11.26
CA LEU A 28 -2.65 1.33 -10.34
C LEU A 28 -3.61 2.28 -9.60
N ALA A 29 -4.63 2.78 -10.31
CA ALA A 29 -5.65 3.65 -9.74
C ALA A 29 -6.50 2.93 -8.68
N GLU A 30 -6.81 1.65 -8.88
CA GLU A 30 -7.52 0.83 -7.89
C GLU A 30 -6.67 0.60 -6.64
N VAL A 31 -5.38 0.33 -6.79
CA VAL A 31 -4.46 0.23 -5.65
C VAL A 31 -4.38 1.56 -4.90
N GLN A 32 -4.21 2.67 -5.61
CA GLN A 32 -4.15 3.99 -4.97
C GLN A 32 -5.42 4.30 -4.18
N ALA A 33 -6.60 3.98 -4.72
CA ALA A 33 -7.87 4.14 -4.00
C ALA A 33 -7.94 3.29 -2.71
N VAL A 34 -7.41 2.06 -2.74
CA VAL A 34 -7.29 1.20 -1.54
C VAL A 34 -6.37 1.84 -0.52
N LEU A 35 -5.20 2.35 -0.92
CA LEU A 35 -4.28 3.04 -0.01
C LEU A 35 -4.93 4.27 0.62
N GLN A 36 -5.57 5.13 -0.17
CA GLN A 36 -6.29 6.31 0.31
C GLN A 36 -7.37 5.96 1.34
N GLY A 37 -8.12 4.87 1.11
CA GLY A 37 -9.13 4.38 2.05
C GLY A 37 -8.55 3.78 3.34
N ALA A 38 -7.31 3.28 3.30
CA ALA A 38 -6.66 2.64 4.43
C ALA A 38 -5.99 3.63 5.40
N ILE A 39 -5.48 4.76 4.91
CA ILE A 39 -4.80 5.81 5.70
C ILE A 39 -5.58 6.18 6.98
N PRO A 40 -6.85 6.62 6.94
CA PRO A 40 -7.57 7.05 8.15
C PRO A 40 -7.79 5.91 9.15
N ARG A 41 -7.75 4.65 8.70
CA ARG A 41 -7.92 3.48 9.57
C ARG A 41 -6.65 3.17 10.37
N PHE A 42 -5.48 3.44 9.80
CA PHE A 42 -4.19 3.25 10.47
C PHE A 42 -3.75 4.43 11.33
N GLU A 43 -4.32 5.63 11.18
CA GLU A 43 -3.88 6.84 11.89
C GLU A 43 -3.83 6.72 13.42
N ASN A 44 -4.67 5.88 14.01
CA ASN A 44 -4.88 5.82 15.46
C ASN A 44 -4.47 4.50 16.11
N ASP A 45 -3.82 3.57 15.38
CA ASP A 45 -3.52 2.24 15.93
C ASP A 45 -2.13 2.10 16.56
N GLY A 46 -1.29 3.12 16.44
CA GLY A 46 0.06 3.14 17.01
C GLY A 46 1.07 2.22 16.30
N SER A 47 0.71 1.60 15.17
CA SER A 47 1.60 0.72 14.39
C SER A 47 2.63 1.51 13.59
N GLY A 48 2.33 2.77 13.25
CA GLY A 48 3.14 3.60 12.34
C GLY A 48 2.89 3.31 10.85
N ILE A 49 2.05 2.33 10.51
CA ILE A 49 1.75 1.93 9.12
C ILE A 49 1.13 3.08 8.32
N ALA A 50 0.35 3.95 8.96
CA ALA A 50 -0.27 5.10 8.29
C ALA A 50 0.75 5.98 7.53
N SER A 51 1.94 6.16 8.08
CA SER A 51 3.00 6.93 7.43
C SER A 51 3.58 6.21 6.21
N ALA A 52 3.76 4.89 6.29
CA ALA A 52 4.24 4.08 5.17
C ALA A 52 3.20 4.04 4.04
N VAL A 53 1.90 3.92 4.37
CA VAL A 53 0.81 3.94 3.39
C VAL A 53 0.74 5.30 2.69
N ARG A 54 0.86 6.43 3.43
CA ARG A 54 0.90 7.76 2.83
C ARG A 54 2.09 7.96 1.89
N LEU A 55 3.26 7.46 2.27
CA LEU A 55 4.46 7.55 1.42
C LEU A 55 4.26 6.78 0.12
N ALA A 56 3.79 5.53 0.21
CA ALA A 56 3.51 4.72 -0.97
C ALA A 56 2.43 5.35 -1.87
N GLU A 57 1.38 5.92 -1.28
CA GLU A 57 0.32 6.60 -2.04
C GLU A 57 0.83 7.82 -2.81
N ALA A 58 1.67 8.65 -2.17
CA ALA A 58 2.32 9.78 -2.82
C ALA A 58 3.29 9.33 -3.94
N ASP A 59 4.05 8.26 -3.71
CA ASP A 59 4.93 7.67 -4.74
C ASP A 59 4.11 7.18 -5.95
N LEU A 60 2.94 6.55 -5.73
CA LEU A 60 2.05 6.15 -6.82
C LEU A 60 1.49 7.34 -7.61
N GLU A 61 1.18 8.44 -6.93
CA GLU A 61 0.77 9.68 -7.60
C GLU A 61 1.91 10.22 -8.47
N GLU A 62 3.13 10.33 -7.92
CA GLU A 62 4.31 10.80 -8.65
C GLU A 62 4.60 9.94 -9.88
N ILE A 63 4.54 8.61 -9.75
CA ILE A 63 4.77 7.67 -10.85
C ILE A 63 3.78 7.91 -11.99
N GLN A 64 2.49 8.09 -11.69
CA GLN A 64 1.45 8.33 -12.70
C GLN A 64 1.67 9.61 -13.50
N PHE A 65 2.25 10.65 -12.87
CA PHE A 65 2.49 11.94 -13.51
C PHE A 65 3.84 12.07 -14.21
N THR A 66 4.86 11.32 -13.77
CA THR A 66 6.26 11.57 -14.18
C THR A 66 6.90 10.43 -14.98
N THR A 67 6.33 9.22 -14.92
CA THR A 67 6.93 8.02 -15.51
C THR A 67 6.22 7.61 -16.81
N LEU A 68 6.97 7.04 -17.77
CA LEU A 68 6.41 6.51 -19.01
C LEU A 68 5.41 5.39 -18.71
N LEU A 69 4.33 5.29 -19.51
CA LEU A 69 3.20 4.41 -19.21
C LEU A 69 3.60 2.94 -19.02
N ASP A 70 4.56 2.43 -19.80
CA ASP A 70 5.09 1.07 -19.73
C ASP A 70 6.06 0.85 -18.55
N GLU A 71 6.57 1.92 -17.96
CA GLU A 71 7.46 1.90 -16.79
C GLU A 71 6.70 2.12 -15.47
N GLN A 72 5.46 2.60 -15.50
CA GLN A 72 4.67 2.92 -14.31
C GLN A 72 4.42 1.71 -13.41
N VAL A 73 3.95 0.59 -13.98
CA VAL A 73 3.61 -0.61 -13.19
C VAL A 73 4.85 -1.21 -12.52
N PRO A 74 5.99 -1.43 -13.21
CA PRO A 74 7.22 -1.88 -12.57
C PRO A 74 7.72 -0.93 -11.47
N ALA A 75 7.67 0.38 -11.69
CA ALA A 75 8.08 1.36 -10.70
C ALA A 75 7.17 1.34 -9.45
N ALA A 76 5.87 1.18 -9.67
CA ALA A 76 4.90 1.11 -8.57
C ALA A 76 5.05 -0.16 -7.75
N ILE A 77 5.23 -1.33 -8.40
CA ILE A 77 5.47 -2.60 -7.69
C ILE A 77 6.68 -2.48 -6.78
N PHE A 78 7.78 -1.89 -7.26
CA PHE A 78 8.98 -1.65 -6.45
C PHE A 78 8.67 -0.85 -5.17
N ARG A 79 7.86 0.20 -5.25
CA ARG A 79 7.47 1.01 -4.08
C ARG A 79 6.48 0.29 -3.17
N LEU A 80 5.57 -0.47 -3.73
CA LEU A 80 4.59 -1.24 -2.98
C LEU A 80 5.22 -2.42 -2.24
N ASP A 81 6.35 -2.96 -2.71
CA ASP A 81 7.14 -3.96 -1.99
C ASP A 81 7.72 -3.40 -0.68
N GLU A 82 8.16 -2.14 -0.66
CA GLU A 82 8.61 -1.49 0.58
C GLU A 82 7.46 -1.34 1.59
N LEU A 83 6.25 -1.02 1.10
CA LEU A 83 5.04 -0.98 1.91
C LEU A 83 4.67 -2.37 2.45
N ARG A 84 4.71 -3.40 1.60
CA ARG A 84 4.47 -4.80 1.99
C ARG A 84 5.38 -5.20 3.15
N ALA A 85 6.69 -4.97 3.00
CA ALA A 85 7.67 -5.28 4.04
C ALA A 85 7.39 -4.53 5.36
N SER A 86 6.94 -3.27 5.27
CA SER A 86 6.57 -2.48 6.45
C SER A 86 5.33 -3.05 7.16
N ILE A 87 4.29 -3.43 6.40
CA ILE A 87 3.07 -4.04 6.94
C ILE A 87 3.39 -5.38 7.61
N GLU A 88 4.15 -6.24 6.94
CA GLU A 88 4.52 -7.56 7.46
C GLU A 88 5.38 -7.45 8.73
N GLY A 89 6.29 -6.48 8.79
CA GLY A 89 7.10 -6.21 9.99
C GLY A 89 6.31 -5.62 11.17
N SER A 90 5.22 -4.88 10.91
CA SER A 90 4.33 -4.36 11.94
C SER A 90 3.26 -5.36 12.40
N ALA A 91 3.03 -6.40 11.62
CA ALA A 91 2.02 -7.43 11.86
C ALA A 91 2.53 -8.65 12.66
N ASP A 92 3.75 -8.59 13.23
CA ASP A 92 4.43 -9.64 14.03
C ASP A 92 3.46 -10.72 14.57
N VAL A 93 3.60 -11.92 14.01
CA VAL A 93 3.06 -13.20 14.52
C VAL A 93 3.77 -13.56 15.81
#